data_AF-A0A447JBN5-F1
#
_entry.id   AF-A0A447JBN5-F1
#
_cell.length_a   1.000
_cell.length_b   1.000
_cell.length_c   1.000
_cell.angle_alpha   90.00
_cell.angle_beta   90.00
_cell.angle_gamma   90.00
#
_symmetry.space_group_name_H-M   'P 1'
#
loop_
_entity.id
_entity.type
_entity.pdbx_description
1 polymer ?
#
loop_
_entity_poly.entity_id
_entity_poly.type
_entity_poly.pdbx_seq_one_letter_code
_entity_poly.pdbx_strand_id
1 'polypeptide(L)'
;MKKIGVVLSGCGVYDGTEIHEAVLTLLAISRSGAQAICFAPDKPQADVINHLTGEAMAETRNVLIEAARITRGRYSSSVPGSARRNWMRSLCLVVSARRRT
;
A
#
# COMPACT_ATOMS: atom_id res chain seq x y z
N MET A 1 -18.89 11.25 -6.49
CA MET A 1 -17.46 11.19 -6.12
C MET A 1 -16.89 9.84 -6.57
N LYS A 2 -15.82 9.83 -7.38
CA LYS A 2 -15.21 8.57 -7.84
C LYS A 2 -14.40 7.95 -6.70
N LYS A 3 -14.45 6.62 -6.58
CA LYS A 3 -13.71 5.84 -5.58
C LYS A 3 -12.59 5.06 -6.27
N ILE A 4 -11.37 5.20 -5.78
CA ILE A 4 -10.16 4.59 -6.35
C ILE A 4 -9.58 3.64 -5.30
N GLY A 5 -9.47 2.36 -5.66
CA GLY A 5 -8.81 1.37 -4.80
C GLY A 5 -7.29 1.50 -4.92
N VAL A 6 -6.61 1.55 -3.78
CA VAL A 6 -5.15 1.57 -3.66
C VAL A 6 -4.73 0.39 -2.82
N VAL A 7 -3.87 -0.48 -3.36
CA VAL A 7 -3.34 -1.65 -2.65
C VAL A 7 -1.92 -1.33 -2.18
N LEU A 8 -1.64 -1.55 -0.91
CA LEU A 8 -0.37 -1.34 -0.25
C LEU A 8 0.20 -2.68 0.26
N SER A 9 1.52 -2.76 0.37
CA SER A 9 2.27 -3.96 0.72
C SER A 9 3.19 -3.78 1.92
N GLY A 10 3.09 -2.66 2.65
CA GLY A 10 3.90 -2.33 3.81
C GLY A 10 4.28 -0.85 3.79
N CYS A 11 5.38 -0.47 4.44
CA CYS A 11 5.85 0.91 4.49
C CYS A 11 7.38 0.98 4.38
N GLY A 12 7.89 0.96 3.15
CA GLY A 12 9.33 0.92 2.86
C GLY A 12 9.60 0.34 1.48
N VAL A 13 10.61 0.89 0.79
CA VAL A 13 10.92 0.50 -0.61
C VAL A 13 11.51 -0.91 -0.75
N TYR A 14 12.11 -1.46 0.30
CA TYR A 14 12.74 -2.78 0.25
C TYR A 14 11.85 -3.91 0.78
N ASP A 15 10.87 -3.59 1.62
CA ASP A 15 10.05 -4.55 2.38
C ASP A 15 8.55 -4.26 2.32
N GLY A 16 8.13 -3.26 1.53
CA GLY A 16 6.73 -2.87 1.43
C GLY A 16 6.40 -1.99 0.23
N THR A 17 5.63 -0.93 0.48
CA THR A 17 5.29 0.08 -0.53
C THR A 17 6.28 1.23 -0.48
N GLU A 18 6.74 1.68 -1.65
CA GLU A 18 7.54 2.91 -1.78
C GLU A 18 6.69 4.11 -1.32
N ILE A 19 7.21 4.82 -0.32
CA ILE A 19 6.43 5.81 0.44
C ILE A 19 6.14 7.03 -0.43
N HIS A 20 7.10 7.48 -1.26
CA HIS A 20 6.90 8.67 -2.09
C HIS A 20 5.85 8.42 -3.18
N GLU A 21 5.90 7.29 -3.89
CA GLU A 21 4.92 6.86 -4.87
C GLU A 21 3.53 6.76 -4.27
N ALA A 22 3.41 6.16 -3.08
CA ALA A 22 2.13 6.07 -2.40
C ALA A 22 1.57 7.45 -2.04
N VAL A 23 2.38 8.33 -1.45
CA VAL A 23 1.95 9.68 -1.07
C VAL A 23 1.57 10.51 -2.31
N LEU A 24 2.36 10.46 -3.37
CA LEU A 24 2.07 11.16 -4.63
C LEU A 24 0.80 10.62 -5.30
N THR A 25 0.58 9.32 -5.27
CA THR A 25 -0.64 8.69 -5.79
C THR A 25 -1.87 9.15 -5.01
N LEU A 26 -1.82 9.10 -3.67
CA LEU A 26 -2.93 9.56 -2.82
C LEU A 26 -3.21 11.06 -3.02
N LEU A 27 -2.15 11.87 -3.18
CA LEU A 27 -2.27 13.29 -3.48
C LEU A 27 -2.92 13.54 -4.85
N ALA A 28 -2.51 12.80 -5.90
CA ALA A 28 -3.08 12.92 -7.23
C ALA A 28 -4.56 12.53 -7.27
N ILE A 29 -4.94 11.46 -6.57
CA ILE A 29 -6.35 11.04 -6.41
C ILE A 29 -7.16 12.16 -5.73
N SER A 30 -6.63 12.71 -4.63
CA SER A 30 -7.30 13.79 -3.90
C SER A 30 -7.45 15.07 -4.73
N ARG A 31 -6.40 15.48 -5.44
CA ARG A 31 -6.42 16.65 -6.36
C ARG A 31 -7.39 16.47 -7.52
N SER A 32 -7.65 15.23 -7.93
CA SER A 32 -8.62 14.90 -8.98
C SER A 32 -10.08 14.83 -8.49
N GLY A 33 -10.35 15.20 -7.23
CA GLY A 33 -11.70 15.15 -6.64
C GLY A 33 -12.23 13.72 -6.42
N ALA A 34 -11.33 12.73 -6.35
CA ALA A 34 -11.66 11.34 -6.09
C ALA A 34 -11.25 10.94 -4.67
N GLN A 35 -11.87 9.86 -4.17
CA GLN A 35 -11.58 9.29 -2.86
C GLN A 35 -10.70 8.06 -3.02
N ALA A 36 -9.52 8.07 -2.39
CA ALA A 36 -8.68 6.87 -2.26
C ALA A 36 -9.22 5.96 -1.15
N ILE A 37 -9.27 4.67 -1.42
CA ILE A 37 -9.64 3.63 -0.46
C ILE A 37 -8.50 2.62 -0.44
N CYS A 38 -7.81 2.57 0.68
CA CYS A 38 -6.58 1.82 0.82
C CYS A 38 -6.86 0.44 1.41
N PHE A 39 -6.15 -0.55 0.86
CA PHE A 39 -6.19 -1.95 1.26
C PHE A 39 -4.77 -2.46 1.45
N ALA A 40 -4.57 -3.34 2.41
CA ALA A 40 -3.33 -4.07 2.60
C ALA A 40 -3.66 -5.46 3.15
N PRO A 41 -2.88 -6.50 2.81
CA PRO A 41 -3.12 -7.84 3.35
C PRO A 41 -2.74 -7.90 4.84
N ASP A 42 -3.59 -8.51 5.66
CA ASP A 42 -3.27 -8.82 7.05
C ASP A 42 -2.44 -10.10 7.14
N LYS A 43 -1.12 -9.96 6.96
CA LYS A 43 -0.16 -11.06 7.02
C LYS A 43 1.24 -10.55 7.38
N PRO A 44 2.16 -11.44 7.82
CA PRO A 44 3.57 -11.12 7.95
C PRO A 44 4.19 -10.63 6.62
N GLN A 45 5.14 -9.70 6.70
CA GLN A 45 6.05 -9.37 5.60
C GLN A 45 6.94 -10.58 5.29
N ALA A 46 7.42 -10.65 4.04
CA ALA A 46 8.33 -11.71 3.62
C ALA A 46 9.72 -11.55 4.27
N ASP A 47 10.23 -10.32 4.25
CA ASP A 47 11.50 -9.90 4.84
C ASP A 47 11.28 -8.56 5.53
N VAL A 48 12.08 -8.23 6.55
CA VAL A 48 12.14 -6.90 7.15
C VAL A 48 13.53 -6.36 6.89
N ILE A 49 13.63 -5.18 6.27
CA ILE A 49 14.92 -4.63 5.84
C ILE A 49 15.21 -3.36 6.63
N ASN A 50 16.45 -3.21 7.09
CA ASN A 50 16.93 -1.95 7.60
C ASN A 50 17.22 -1.01 6.42
N HIS A 51 16.39 0.02 6.19
CA HIS A 51 16.62 0.94 5.06
C HIS A 51 17.88 1.81 5.20
N LEU A 52 18.55 1.86 6.37
CA LEU A 52 19.83 2.53 6.53
C LEU A 52 21.01 1.68 6.02
N THR A 53 21.02 0.38 6.34
CA THR A 53 22.13 -0.52 5.97
C THR A 53 21.85 -1.37 4.73
N GLY A 54 20.57 -1.54 4.36
CA GLY A 54 20.12 -2.44 3.30
C GLY A 54 20.06 -3.92 3.71
N GLU A 55 20.35 -4.24 4.97
CA GLU A 55 20.44 -5.62 5.45
C GLU A 55 19.12 -6.13 6.02
N ALA A 56 18.92 -7.44 5.94
CA ALA A 56 17.77 -8.11 6.55
C ALA A 56 17.86 -8.09 8.08
N MET A 57 16.73 -7.84 8.73
CA MET A 57 16.58 -7.87 10.17
C MET A 57 15.84 -9.16 10.57
N ALA A 58 16.27 -9.79 11.67
CA ALA A 58 15.60 -10.94 12.26
C ALA A 58 14.34 -10.51 13.05
N GLU A 59 13.45 -9.78 12.39
CA GLU A 59 12.19 -9.27 12.93
C GLU A 59 11.01 -9.74 12.07
N THR A 60 9.82 -9.75 12.66
CA THR A 60 8.57 -9.98 11.91
C THR A 60 7.68 -8.76 12.06
N ARG A 61 7.26 -8.19 10.92
CA ARG A 61 6.31 -7.08 10.86
C ARG A 61 5.08 -7.50 10.06
N ASN A 62 3.93 -6.93 10.40
CA ASN A 62 2.69 -7.20 9.68
C ASN A 62 2.48 -6.15 8.57
N VAL A 63 2.14 -6.60 7.37
CA VAL A 63 1.94 -5.75 6.19
C VAL A 63 0.86 -4.70 6.41
N LEU A 64 -0.30 -5.08 6.96
CA LEU A 64 -1.42 -4.16 7.22
C LEU A 64 -1.04 -3.09 8.25
N ILE A 65 -0.38 -3.50 9.34
CA ILE A 65 0.07 -2.59 10.40
C ILE A 65 1.06 -1.57 9.84
N GLU A 66 2.05 -2.03 9.06
CA GLU A 66 3.08 -1.16 8.52
C GLU A 66 2.54 -0.23 7.44
N ALA A 67 1.69 -0.74 6.53
CA ALA A 67 0.99 0.09 5.57
C ALA A 67 0.24 1.23 6.29
N ALA A 68 -0.28 1.01 7.50
CA ALA A 68 -1.06 2.02 8.20
C ALA A 68 -0.36 3.31 8.58
N ARG A 69 0.97 3.30 8.54
CA ARG A 69 1.80 4.50 8.59
C ARG A 69 1.52 5.45 7.42
N ILE A 70 1.34 4.92 6.21
CA ILE A 70 1.13 5.72 4.98
C ILE A 70 -0.24 6.40 4.98
N THR A 71 -1.30 5.67 5.34
CA THR A 71 -2.68 6.18 5.22
C THR A 71 -3.18 6.88 6.48
N ARG A 72 -2.31 7.03 7.49
CA ARG A 72 -2.66 7.63 8.80
C ARG A 72 -3.84 6.91 9.46
N GLY A 73 -3.80 5.57 9.44
CA GLY A 73 -4.84 4.72 10.04
C GLY A 73 -6.16 4.60 9.25
N ARG A 74 -6.28 5.23 8.08
CA ARG A 74 -7.49 5.12 7.24
C ARG A 74 -7.42 3.88 6.34
N TYR A 75 -7.94 2.74 6.80
CA TYR A 75 -8.12 1.51 6.02
C TYR A 75 -9.57 1.11 5.88
N SER A 76 -9.85 0.42 4.77
CA SER A 76 -11.05 -0.41 4.68
C SER A 76 -10.63 -1.86 4.91
N SER A 77 -11.27 -2.51 5.90
CA SER A 77 -10.97 -3.89 6.32
C SER A 77 -11.35 -4.95 5.29
N SER A 78 -12.17 -4.61 4.28
CA SER A 78 -12.63 -5.54 3.28
C SER A 78 -12.69 -4.89 1.91
N VAL A 79 -12.07 -5.54 0.91
CA VAL A 79 -12.43 -5.29 -0.49
C VAL A 79 -13.86 -5.82 -0.67
N PRO A 80 -14.87 -4.99 -0.98
CA PRO A 80 -16.24 -5.47 -1.10
C PRO A 80 -16.32 -6.59 -2.14
N GLY A 81 -16.97 -7.72 -1.84
CA GLY A 81 -17.10 -8.85 -2.77
C GLY A 81 -17.75 -8.50 -4.12
N SER A 82 -18.52 -7.41 -4.16
CA SER A 82 -19.10 -6.81 -5.37
C SER A 82 -18.10 -6.03 -6.25
N ALA A 83 -16.86 -5.82 -5.79
CA ALA A 83 -15.81 -5.07 -6.47
C ALA A 83 -15.18 -5.80 -7.68
N ARG A 84 -15.49 -7.09 -7.88
CA ARG A 84 -14.85 -7.92 -8.93
C ARG A 84 -15.10 -7.45 -10.38
N ARG A 85 -16.12 -6.63 -10.67
CA ARG A 85 -16.45 -6.24 -12.06
C ARG A 85 -16.25 -4.76 -12.41
N ASN A 86 -16.56 -3.82 -11.51
CA ASN A 86 -16.46 -2.38 -11.83
C ASN A 86 -15.30 -1.62 -11.17
N TRP A 87 -14.74 -2.11 -10.05
CA TRP A 87 -13.63 -1.43 -9.37
C TRP A 87 -12.27 -1.73 -9.98
N MET A 88 -12.13 -2.90 -10.60
CA MET A 88 -10.89 -3.33 -11.24
C MET A 88 -10.48 -2.46 -12.44
N ARG A 89 -11.42 -1.68 -13.01
CA ARG A 89 -11.13 -0.71 -14.07
C ARG A 89 -10.49 0.59 -13.57
N SER A 90 -10.57 0.87 -12.27
CA SER A 90 -9.98 2.06 -11.62
C SER A 90 -9.02 1.68 -10.49
N LEU A 91 -8.50 0.46 -10.49
CA LEU A 91 -7.53 0.00 -9.50
C LEU A 91 -6.17 0.62 -9.83
N CYS A 92 -5.70 1.53 -8.98
CA CYS A 92 -4.33 2.02 -9.06
C CYS A 92 -3.47 1.10 -8.18
N LEU A 93 -2.84 0.12 -8.81
CA LEU A 93 -1.89 -0.76 -8.12
C LEU A 93 -0.62 0.07 -7.87
N VAL A 94 -0.43 0.57 -6.65
CA VAL A 94 0.87 1.14 -6.27
C VAL A 94 1.83 -0.05 -6.14
N VAL A 95 2.83 -0.02 -7.00
CA VAL A 95 3.73 -1.15 -7.27
C VAL A 95 4.51 -1.46 -5.99
N SER A 96 4.34 -2.70 -5.54
CA SER A 96 5.21 -3.33 -4.54
C SER A 96 6.66 -3.16 -4.96
N ALA A 97 7.52 -2.78 -4.00
CA ALA A 97 8.97 -2.86 -4.06
C ALA A 97 9.48 -3.81 -5.15
N ARG A 98 9.73 -3.29 -6.36
CA ARG A 98 10.47 -4.07 -7.36
C ARG A 98 11.86 -4.19 -6.77
N ARG A 99 12.28 -5.41 -6.38
CA ARG A 99 13.70 -5.72 -6.15
C ARG A 99 14.44 -5.36 -7.45
N ARG A 100 14.90 -4.12 -7.58
CA ARG A 100 15.89 -3.73 -8.57
C ARG A 100 17.24 -3.98 -7.91
N THR A 101 17.91 -4.98 -8.47
CA THR A 101 19.31 -5.38 -8.30
C THR A 101 19.72 -5.83 -6.91
#